data_AF-A0A3G8WUA9-F1
#
_entry.id   AF-A0A3G8WUA9-F1
#
_cell.length_a   1.000
_cell.length_b   1.000
_cell.length_c   1.000
_cell.angle_alpha   90.00
_cell.angle_beta   90.00
_cell.angle_gamma   90.00
#
_symmetry.space_group_name_H-M   'P 1'
#
loop_
_entity.id
_entity.type
_entity.pdbx_description
1 polymer ?
#
loop_
_entity_poly.entity_id
_entity_poly.type
_entity_poly.pdbx_seq_one_letter_code
_entity_poly.pdbx_strand_id
1 'polypeptide(L)'
;MKKAFLSFAAATLVAAMLTSCDNTKKTEPTTDSTSVKGDTTLKTTATKTETVKSDKPTFSNEDVNKGLAEYAQLKEAYIAALKSQNKTQVEALTSRYTTWAENAAAWSSKLKAEEVQKYSDYLTKLSNDWAAAAQQAVELK
;
A
#
# COMPACT_ATOMS: atom_id res chain seq x y z
N MET A 1 -26.83 21.73 -33.33
CA MET A 1 -27.97 21.07 -32.67
C MET A 1 -27.98 19.59 -33.01
N LYS A 2 -27.83 18.72 -31.99
CA LYS A 2 -28.53 17.44 -31.80
C LYS A 2 -27.93 16.80 -30.54
N LYS A 3 -28.69 16.88 -29.45
CA LYS A 3 -28.40 16.27 -28.16
C LYS A 3 -28.95 14.85 -28.21
N ALA A 4 -28.17 13.86 -27.79
CA ALA A 4 -28.68 12.54 -27.48
C ALA A 4 -28.51 12.33 -25.97
N PHE A 5 -29.59 12.60 -25.25
CA PHE A 5 -29.87 12.02 -23.94
C PHE A 5 -30.34 10.59 -24.17
N LEU A 6 -29.97 9.66 -23.28
CA LEU A 6 -30.62 8.36 -22.99
C LEU A 6 -29.60 7.57 -22.14
N SER A 7 -29.89 6.92 -21.03
CA SER A 7 -30.95 6.93 -20.03
C SER A 7 -30.42 6.02 -18.92
N PHE A 8 -30.68 6.37 -17.68
CA PHE A 8 -30.45 5.55 -16.49
C PHE A 8 -31.12 4.17 -16.61
N ALA A 9 -30.41 3.12 -16.20
CA ALA A 9 -31.03 1.90 -15.68
C ALA A 9 -30.15 1.38 -14.53
N ALA A 10 -30.50 1.81 -13.32
CA ALA A 10 -30.02 1.18 -12.09
C ALA A 10 -30.75 -0.16 -11.92
N ALA A 11 -30.00 -1.25 -11.80
CA ALA A 11 -30.47 -2.51 -11.24
C ALA A 11 -29.58 -2.84 -10.05
N THR A 12 -30.09 -2.50 -8.87
CA THR A 12 -29.60 -2.93 -7.56
C THR A 12 -29.77 -4.45 -7.46
N LEU A 13 -28.67 -5.20 -7.38
CA LEU A 13 -28.70 -6.58 -6.89
C LEU A 13 -28.33 -6.55 -5.40
N VAL A 14 -29.34 -6.73 -4.55
CA VAL A 14 -29.22 -6.82 -3.09
C VAL A 14 -28.76 -8.22 -2.67
N ALA A 15 -27.97 -8.22 -1.60
CA ALA A 15 -27.34 -9.32 -0.90
C ALA A 15 -28.21 -10.56 -0.62
N ALA A 16 -27.55 -11.72 -0.62
CA ALA A 16 -27.91 -12.86 0.20
C ALA A 16 -26.74 -13.19 1.13
N MET A 17 -27.09 -13.35 2.41
CA MET A 17 -26.24 -13.48 3.57
C MET A 17 -25.65 -14.90 3.73
N LEU A 18 -24.44 -14.94 4.30
CA LEU A 18 -23.98 -15.80 5.40
C LEU A 18 -24.34 -17.30 5.37
N THR A 19 -23.31 -18.13 5.24
CA THR A 19 -23.27 -19.45 5.90
C THR A 19 -22.04 -19.57 6.78
N SER A 20 -22.28 -19.49 8.10
CA SER A 20 -21.70 -20.27 9.21
C SER A 20 -20.17 -20.27 9.43
N CYS A 21 -19.65 -19.82 10.59
CA CYS A 21 -19.52 -20.56 11.86
C CYS A 21 -19.09 -22.02 11.68
N ASP A 22 -18.17 -22.62 12.42
CA ASP A 22 -17.33 -22.26 13.57
C ASP A 22 -16.37 -23.46 13.67
N ASN A 23 -15.07 -23.26 13.90
CA ASN A 23 -14.20 -24.36 14.35
C ASN A 23 -13.33 -23.87 15.49
N THR A 24 -13.97 -23.74 16.64
CA THR A 24 -13.33 -23.87 17.95
C THR A 24 -12.65 -25.25 18.08
N LYS A 25 -11.32 -25.26 18.26
CA LYS A 25 -10.59 -26.24 19.10
C LYS A 25 -9.21 -25.66 19.42
N LYS A 26 -9.06 -25.05 20.60
CA LYS A 26 -8.43 -25.64 21.81
C LYS A 26 -7.00 -26.13 21.56
N THR A 27 -6.02 -25.51 22.23
CA THR A 27 -5.18 -26.12 23.28
C THR A 27 -3.83 -25.38 23.41
N GLU A 28 -3.67 -24.57 24.47
CA GLU A 28 -2.40 -24.47 25.19
C GLU A 28 -2.23 -25.75 26.04
N PRO A 29 -0.99 -26.21 26.31
CA PRO A 29 -0.45 -25.88 27.62
C PRO A 29 1.07 -25.55 27.65
N THR A 30 1.37 -24.88 28.76
CA THR A 30 2.61 -24.44 29.41
C THR A 30 3.73 -25.49 29.55
N THR A 31 4.98 -25.00 29.64
CA THR A 31 5.97 -25.26 30.73
C THR A 31 7.40 -25.64 30.29
N ASP A 32 8.31 -24.73 30.68
CA ASP A 32 9.72 -24.83 31.10
C ASP A 32 10.77 -25.71 30.38
N SER A 33 11.89 -25.07 30.01
CA SER A 33 13.13 -25.15 30.81
C SER A 33 14.28 -24.26 30.30
N THR A 34 14.71 -23.35 31.17
CA THR A 34 16.10 -23.21 31.68
C THR A 34 17.25 -22.74 30.77
N SER A 35 17.68 -21.51 31.05
CA SER A 35 19.06 -21.01 31.29
C SER A 35 20.19 -21.33 30.31
N VAL A 36 20.74 -20.28 29.68
CA VAL A 36 22.20 -20.09 29.64
C VAL A 36 22.57 -18.64 29.91
N LYS A 37 23.35 -18.46 30.98
CA LYS A 37 24.07 -17.26 31.35
C LYS A 37 25.22 -17.03 30.37
N GLY A 38 25.30 -15.84 29.78
CA GLY A 38 26.37 -15.48 28.85
C GLY A 38 26.44 -13.97 28.69
N ASP A 39 27.11 -13.33 29.64
CA ASP A 39 27.48 -11.93 29.65
C ASP A 39 28.45 -11.66 28.50
N THR A 40 28.06 -10.84 27.53
CA THR A 40 28.99 -10.00 26.77
C THR A 40 28.23 -8.76 26.33
N THR A 41 28.48 -7.69 27.07
CA THR A 41 28.11 -6.31 26.74
C THR A 41 28.74 -5.93 25.38
N LEU A 42 27.98 -6.04 24.30
CA LEU A 42 28.19 -5.27 23.09
C LEU A 42 27.18 -4.13 23.09
N LYS A 43 27.67 -2.94 23.44
CA LYS A 43 26.96 -1.67 23.27
C LYS A 43 26.84 -1.39 21.77
N THR A 44 25.94 -2.11 21.10
CA THR A 44 25.43 -1.70 19.80
C THR A 44 24.54 -0.51 20.06
N THR A 45 25.04 0.66 19.69
CA THR A 45 24.22 1.87 19.54
C THR A 45 23.11 1.54 18.55
N ALA A 46 21.99 1.04 19.06
CA ALA A 46 20.75 0.99 18.33
C ALA A 46 20.35 2.45 18.15
N THR A 47 20.70 3.01 16.99
CA THR A 47 20.01 4.17 16.45
C THR A 47 18.55 3.78 16.44
N LYS A 48 17.82 4.21 17.47
CA LYS A 48 16.36 4.18 17.52
C LYS A 48 15.94 5.17 16.44
N THR A 49 15.94 4.71 15.20
CA THR A 49 15.13 5.32 14.15
C THR A 49 13.73 5.18 14.70
N GLU A 50 13.20 6.29 15.24
CA GLU A 50 11.79 6.42 15.55
C GLU A 50 11.07 5.98 14.30
N THR A 51 10.58 4.74 14.36
CA THR A 51 9.74 4.19 13.32
C THR A 51 8.46 4.97 13.50
N VAL A 52 8.38 6.12 12.83
CA VAL A 52 7.12 6.74 12.46
C VAL A 52 6.29 5.58 11.98
N LYS A 53 5.25 5.24 12.74
CA LYS A 53 4.43 4.05 12.54
C LYS A 53 3.73 4.26 11.20
N SER A 54 4.42 3.93 10.13
CA SER A 54 3.93 4.06 8.79
C SER A 54 2.96 2.90 8.63
N ASP A 55 1.72 3.16 8.23
CA ASP A 55 0.74 2.14 7.81
C ASP A 55 1.22 1.30 6.59
N LYS A 56 2.47 1.51 6.19
CA LYS A 56 3.16 0.80 5.13
C LYS A 56 3.64 -0.57 5.62
N PRO A 57 3.24 -1.67 4.96
CA PRO A 57 3.79 -2.98 5.24
C PRO A 57 5.27 -3.05 4.88
N THR A 58 6.02 -3.79 5.69
CA THR A 58 7.38 -4.23 5.39
C THR A 58 7.33 -5.62 4.75
N PHE A 59 8.22 -5.84 3.79
CA PHE A 59 8.41 -7.08 3.04
C PHE A 59 9.82 -7.63 3.19
N SER A 60 10.04 -8.89 2.84
CA SER A 60 11.35 -9.54 2.90
C SER A 60 12.41 -8.94 1.96
N ASN A 61 11.98 -8.30 0.87
CA ASN A 61 12.88 -7.73 -0.14
C ASN A 61 13.08 -6.22 0.03
N GLU A 62 14.34 -5.77 0.10
CA GLU A 62 14.69 -4.37 0.33
C GLU A 62 14.32 -3.46 -0.85
N ASP A 63 14.47 -3.91 -2.10
CA ASP A 63 14.08 -3.13 -3.28
C ASP A 63 12.59 -2.82 -3.25
N VAL A 64 11.77 -3.79 -2.85
CA VAL A 64 10.32 -3.61 -2.70
C VAL A 64 10.04 -2.57 -1.62
N ASN A 65 10.72 -2.65 -0.48
CA ASN A 65 10.53 -1.68 0.59
C ASN A 65 10.95 -0.25 0.19
N LYS A 66 12.05 -0.10 -0.56
CA LYS A 66 12.53 1.18 -1.09
C LYS A 66 11.56 1.76 -2.11
N GLY A 67 11.17 0.96 -3.11
CA GLY A 67 10.24 1.39 -4.14
C GLY A 67 8.88 1.80 -3.55
N LEU A 68 8.36 1.06 -2.58
CA LEU A 68 7.12 1.48 -1.90
C LEU A 68 7.28 2.75 -1.05
N ALA A 69 8.50 3.10 -0.61
CA ALA A 69 8.74 4.35 0.11
C ALA A 69 8.79 5.56 -0.84
N GLU A 70 9.27 5.36 -2.06
CA GLU A 70 9.28 6.39 -3.12
C GLU A 70 7.87 6.85 -3.50
N TYR A 71 6.87 5.96 -3.40
CA TYR A 71 5.48 6.29 -3.73
C TYR A 71 4.95 7.50 -2.94
N ALA A 72 5.27 7.61 -1.65
CA ALA A 72 4.81 8.72 -0.82
C ALA A 72 5.31 10.07 -1.36
N GLN A 73 6.60 10.13 -1.73
CA GLN A 73 7.21 11.33 -2.31
C GLN A 73 6.63 11.65 -3.69
N LEU A 74 6.42 10.63 -4.54
CA LEU A 74 5.76 10.81 -5.84
C LEU A 74 4.36 11.39 -5.70
N LYS A 75 3.55 10.84 -4.79
CA LYS A 75 2.17 11.28 -4.56
C LYS A 75 2.11 12.72 -4.06
N GLU A 76 2.94 13.08 -3.08
CA GLU A 76 2.99 14.44 -2.55
C GLU A 76 3.42 15.46 -3.60
N ALA A 77 4.47 15.15 -4.38
CA ALA A 77 4.90 15.99 -5.49
C ALA A 77 3.80 16.14 -6.55
N TYR A 78 3.07 15.06 -6.86
CA TYR A 78 1.97 15.09 -7.83
C TYR A 78 0.82 15.97 -7.36
N ILE A 79 0.40 15.85 -6.10
CA ILE A 79 -0.61 16.72 -5.49
C ILE A 79 -0.16 18.19 -5.53
N ALA A 80 1.10 18.48 -5.19
CA ALA A 80 1.65 19.84 -5.23
C ALA A 80 1.65 20.40 -6.67
N ALA A 81 2.02 19.59 -7.66
CA ALA A 81 2.01 19.97 -9.07
C ALA A 81 0.58 20.23 -9.57
N LEU A 82 -0.40 19.43 -9.17
CA LEU A 82 -1.82 19.65 -9.50
C LEU A 82 -2.35 20.95 -8.87
N LYS A 83 -2.09 21.19 -7.58
CA LYS A 83 -2.50 22.42 -6.89
C LYS A 83 -1.88 23.68 -7.50
N SER A 84 -0.63 23.59 -7.95
CA SER A 84 0.07 24.69 -8.62
C SER A 84 -0.26 24.79 -10.13
N GLN A 85 -1.12 23.91 -10.65
CA GLN A 85 -1.49 23.83 -12.07
C GLN A 85 -0.28 23.70 -13.01
N ASN A 86 0.82 23.14 -12.53
CA ASN A 86 2.04 22.99 -13.30
C ASN A 86 1.95 21.76 -14.20
N LYS A 87 1.40 21.94 -15.40
CA LYS A 87 1.17 20.84 -16.37
C LYS A 87 2.44 20.06 -16.69
N THR A 88 3.58 20.73 -16.88
CA THR A 88 4.87 20.07 -17.15
C THR A 88 5.31 19.17 -15.99
N GLN A 89 5.17 19.64 -14.75
CA GLN A 89 5.47 18.80 -13.58
C GLN A 89 4.47 17.65 -13.42
N VAL A 90 3.18 17.89 -13.67
CA VAL A 90 2.14 16.85 -13.64
C VAL A 90 2.45 15.74 -14.64
N GLU A 91 2.81 16.08 -15.87
CA GLU A 91 3.20 15.11 -16.91
C GLU A 91 4.46 14.33 -16.52
N ALA A 92 5.50 15.03 -16.03
CA ALA A 92 6.73 14.39 -15.58
C ALA A 92 6.50 13.42 -14.41
N LEU A 93 5.67 13.80 -13.44
CA LEU A 93 5.33 12.97 -12.28
C LEU A 93 4.42 11.80 -12.65
N THR A 94 3.52 11.98 -13.61
CA THR A 94 2.69 10.89 -14.16
C THR A 94 3.57 9.85 -14.87
N SER A 95 4.57 10.30 -15.64
CA SER A 95 5.55 9.40 -16.26
C SER A 95 6.36 8.63 -15.21
N ARG A 96 6.87 9.32 -14.18
CA ARG A 96 7.57 8.65 -13.06
C ARG A 96 6.69 7.65 -12.33
N TYR A 97 5.41 7.96 -12.12
CA TYR A 97 4.45 7.03 -11.52
C TYR A 97 4.24 5.80 -12.40
N THR A 98 4.16 5.97 -13.72
CA THR A 98 4.01 4.86 -14.67
C THR A 98 5.21 3.91 -14.59
N THR A 99 6.44 4.45 -14.62
CA THR A 99 7.66 3.65 -14.43
C THR A 99 7.70 2.96 -13.06
N TRP A 100 7.28 3.66 -12.00
CA TRP A 100 7.18 3.06 -10.68
C TRP A 100 6.17 1.89 -10.66
N ALA A 101 5.00 2.05 -11.30
CA ALA A 101 3.96 1.04 -11.35
C ALA A 101 4.39 -0.20 -12.16
N GLU A 102 5.13 -0.02 -13.25
CA GLU A 102 5.74 -1.11 -14.02
C GLU A 102 6.71 -1.92 -13.15
N ASN A 103 7.58 -1.24 -12.39
CA ASN A 103 8.48 -1.89 -11.45
C ASN A 103 7.72 -2.62 -10.33
N ALA A 104 6.68 -1.98 -9.78
CA ALA A 104 5.84 -2.56 -8.75
C ALA A 104 5.15 -3.86 -9.23
N ALA A 105 4.67 -3.91 -10.47
CA ALA A 105 4.10 -5.13 -11.03
C ALA A 105 5.11 -6.31 -11.01
N ALA A 106 6.39 -6.03 -11.24
CA ALA A 106 7.46 -7.03 -11.25
C ALA A 106 7.95 -7.45 -9.84
N TRP A 107 7.77 -6.61 -8.82
CA TRP A 107 8.28 -6.85 -7.46
C TRP A 107 7.65 -8.04 -6.75
N SER A 108 6.43 -8.42 -7.13
CA SER A 108 5.77 -9.62 -6.57
C SER A 108 6.63 -10.89 -6.72
N SER A 109 7.39 -11.01 -7.81
CA SER A 109 8.31 -12.13 -8.07
C SER A 109 9.52 -12.18 -7.13
N LYS A 110 9.84 -11.07 -6.45
CA LYS A 110 10.94 -10.95 -5.51
C LYS A 110 10.54 -11.26 -4.06
N LEU A 111 9.25 -11.54 -3.83
CA LEU A 111 8.68 -11.75 -2.51
C LEU A 111 8.48 -13.24 -2.21
N LYS A 112 8.35 -13.55 -0.93
CA LYS A 112 7.93 -14.91 -0.52
C LYS A 112 6.45 -15.11 -0.82
N ALA A 113 6.05 -16.37 -1.03
CA ALA A 113 4.68 -16.71 -1.39
C ALA A 113 3.64 -16.18 -0.37
N GLU A 114 3.96 -16.24 0.92
CA GLU A 114 3.11 -15.72 2.01
C GLU A 114 2.98 -14.19 2.01
N GLU A 115 3.85 -13.46 1.31
CA GLU A 115 3.85 -12.00 1.24
C GLU A 115 3.12 -11.47 -0.01
N VAL A 116 2.93 -12.29 -1.05
CA VAL A 116 2.38 -11.86 -2.34
C VAL A 116 0.98 -11.28 -2.20
N GLN A 117 0.10 -11.91 -1.41
CA GLN A 117 -1.26 -11.39 -1.19
C GLN A 117 -1.22 -10.02 -0.52
N LYS A 118 -0.47 -9.91 0.59
CA LYS A 118 -0.27 -8.66 1.33
C LYS A 118 0.28 -7.54 0.44
N TYR A 119 1.18 -7.89 -0.48
CA TYR A 119 1.75 -6.97 -1.46
C TYR A 119 0.71 -6.51 -2.48
N SER A 120 -0.06 -7.43 -3.05
CA SER A 120 -1.14 -7.14 -4.00
C SER A 120 -2.21 -6.22 -3.39
N ASP A 121 -2.64 -6.52 -2.17
CA ASP A 121 -3.62 -5.70 -1.44
C ASP A 121 -3.09 -4.28 -1.21
N TYR A 122 -1.81 -4.17 -0.83
CA TYR A 122 -1.19 -2.87 -0.62
C TYR A 122 -1.03 -2.09 -1.92
N LEU A 123 -0.59 -2.71 -3.01
CA LEU A 123 -0.52 -2.04 -4.32
C LEU A 123 -1.89 -1.54 -4.79
N THR A 124 -2.94 -2.33 -4.59
CA THR A 124 -4.32 -1.92 -4.92
C THR A 124 -4.70 -0.66 -4.14
N LYS A 125 -4.36 -0.60 -2.85
CA LYS A 125 -4.55 0.61 -2.03
C LYS A 125 -3.76 1.79 -2.60
N LEU A 126 -2.50 1.61 -2.98
CA LEU A 126 -1.68 2.67 -3.57
C LEU A 126 -2.28 3.19 -4.89
N SER A 127 -2.75 2.31 -5.77
CA SER A 127 -3.41 2.72 -7.01
C SER A 127 -4.69 3.53 -6.77
N ASN A 128 -5.51 3.12 -5.80
CA ASN A 128 -6.71 3.86 -5.40
C ASN A 128 -6.34 5.23 -4.80
N ASP A 129 -5.32 5.28 -3.94
CA ASP A 129 -4.82 6.52 -3.34
C ASP A 129 -4.33 7.51 -4.41
N TRP A 130 -3.68 7.03 -5.47
CA TRP A 130 -3.21 7.86 -6.57
C TRP A 130 -4.39 8.44 -7.37
N ALA A 131 -5.36 7.60 -7.71
CA ALA A 131 -6.57 8.04 -8.41
C ALA A 131 -7.37 9.06 -7.59
N ALA A 132 -7.49 8.84 -6.28
CA ALA A 132 -8.13 9.79 -5.36
C ALA A 132 -7.37 11.11 -5.28
N ALA A 133 -6.04 11.08 -5.23
CA ALA A 133 -5.20 12.28 -5.24
C ALA A 133 -5.40 13.11 -6.52
N ALA A 134 -5.53 12.45 -7.68
CA ALA A 134 -5.83 13.10 -8.95
C ALA A 134 -7.22 13.76 -8.93
N GLN A 135 -8.25 13.10 -8.41
CA GLN A 135 -9.60 13.64 -8.33
C GLN A 135 -9.71 14.82 -7.36
N GLN A 136 -9.23 14.66 -6.12
CA GLN A 136 -9.33 15.69 -5.08
C GLN A 136 -8.63 16.99 -5.46
N ALA A 137 -7.48 16.90 -6.14
CA ALA A 137 -6.77 18.10 -6.56
C ALA A 137 -7.44 18.83 -7.74
N VAL A 138 -8.32 18.16 -8.50
CA VAL A 138 -9.14 18.79 -9.55
C VAL A 138 -10.42 19.43 -8.97
N GLU A 139 -10.95 18.89 -7.87
CA GLU A 139 -12.15 19.41 -7.18
C GLU A 139 -11.87 20.64 -6.29
N LEU A 140 -10.60 20.90 -5.91
CA LEU A 140 -10.18 22.10 -5.18
C LEU A 140 -10.19 23.41 -6.03
N LYS A 141 -10.97 23.43 -7.11
CA LYS A 141 -11.06 24.50 -8.10
C LYS A 141 -12.35 25.30 -7.94
#